data_AF-A0A9P5V039-F1
#
_entry.id   AF-A0A9P5V039-F1
#
_cell.length_a   1.000
_cell.length_b   1.000
_cell.length_c   1.000
_cell.angle_alpha   90.00
_cell.angle_beta   90.00
_cell.angle_gamma   90.00
#
_symmetry.space_group_name_H-M   'P 1'
#
loop_
_entity.id
_entity.type
_entity.pdbx_description
1 polymer ?
#
loop_
_entity_poly.entity_id
_entity_poly.type
_entity_poly.pdbx_seq_one_letter_code
_entity_poly.pdbx_strand_id
1 'polypeptide(L)'
;MLQEVLPLVPDLVQFGMPYLSPETAAVLAKHCPRAQSFLQTFKKSTIHRERPQGTIVANGSGIVLASCPHLTVFDGLHHEIQAQYLLEYPWSCEGLVILCLQIVGVTRLSEEEEMDYKQGLLFQRTNRTLSEAEVRAVEKYEQQVQEQHRQIYGQLAKLVSLRVLELGMEYRPDVKHEARFKIT
;
A
#
# COMPACT_ATOMS: atom_id res chain seq x y z
N MET A 1 18.19 20.01 -7.09
CA MET A 1 17.36 20.16 -8.30
C MET A 1 15.85 20.15 -8.02
N LEU A 2 15.17 19.04 -7.69
CA LEU A 2 13.70 19.09 -7.45
C LEU A 2 13.31 20.03 -6.29
N GLN A 3 14.13 20.08 -5.24
CA GLN A 3 13.95 21.00 -4.11
C GLN A 3 13.98 22.49 -4.49
N GLU A 4 14.64 22.85 -5.59
CA GLU A 4 14.73 24.24 -6.07
C GLU A 4 13.57 24.57 -7.02
N VAL A 5 13.06 23.58 -7.74
CA VAL A 5 12.00 23.77 -8.75
C VAL A 5 10.61 23.73 -8.15
N LEU A 6 10.33 22.78 -7.24
CA LEU A 6 8.98 22.59 -6.68
C LEU A 6 8.41 23.84 -5.97
N PRO A 7 9.20 24.66 -5.24
CA PRO A 7 8.71 25.92 -4.68
C PRO A 7 8.24 26.93 -5.75
N LEU A 8 8.74 26.81 -6.99
CA LEU A 8 8.38 27.70 -8.10
C LEU A 8 7.10 27.26 -8.82
N VAL A 9 6.56 26.08 -8.50
CA VAL A 9 5.35 25.52 -9.11
C VAL A 9 4.32 25.09 -8.04
N PRO A 10 3.84 26.01 -7.20
CA PRO A 10 2.91 25.68 -6.11
C PRO A 10 1.56 25.14 -6.60
N ASP A 11 1.16 25.50 -7.82
CA ASP A 11 -0.07 25.06 -8.48
C ASP A 11 0.09 23.75 -9.27
N LEU A 12 1.13 22.96 -8.98
CA LEU A 12 1.34 21.66 -9.62
C LEU A 12 0.16 20.72 -9.31
N VAL A 13 -0.64 20.41 -10.34
CA VAL A 13 -1.81 19.52 -10.23
C VAL A 13 -1.44 18.05 -10.48
N GLN A 14 -0.51 17.80 -11.39
CA GLN A 14 -0.12 16.45 -11.79
C GLN A 14 1.39 16.32 -11.78
N PHE A 15 1.88 15.22 -11.23
CA PHE A 15 3.31 14.91 -11.22
C PHE A 15 3.53 13.42 -11.45
N GLY A 16 4.72 13.09 -11.95
CA GLY A 16 5.07 11.71 -12.21
C GLY A 16 6.56 11.51 -12.21
N MET A 17 6.99 10.38 -11.65
CA MET A 17 8.40 9.99 -11.59
C MET A 17 8.53 8.47 -11.51
N PRO A 18 9.68 7.91 -11.92
CA PRO A 18 9.92 6.48 -11.83
C PRO A 18 10.06 5.98 -10.38
N TYR A 19 10.54 6.86 -9.50
CA TYR A 19 10.81 6.58 -8.11
C TYR A 19 10.50 7.81 -7.26
N LEU A 20 9.77 7.59 -6.16
CA LEU A 20 9.28 8.62 -5.26
C LEU A 20 10.00 8.40 -3.93
N SER A 21 11.14 9.09 -3.77
CA SER A 21 11.88 9.02 -2.51
C SER A 21 11.12 9.75 -1.39
N PRO A 22 11.37 9.43 -0.11
CA PRO A 22 10.74 10.12 1.01
C PRO A 22 11.04 11.61 1.03
N GLU A 23 12.26 12.01 0.67
CA GLU A 23 12.68 13.42 0.59
C GLU A 23 11.91 14.14 -0.51
N THR A 24 11.75 13.51 -1.67
CA THR A 24 11.00 14.07 -2.79
C THR A 24 9.52 14.20 -2.44
N ALA A 25 8.94 13.18 -1.79
CA ALA A 25 7.57 13.19 -1.30
C ALA A 25 7.34 14.31 -0.28
N ALA A 26 8.26 14.52 0.67
CA ALA A 26 8.16 15.58 1.66
C ALA A 26 8.22 16.98 1.03
N VAL A 27 9.05 17.16 -0.01
CA VAL A 27 9.14 18.44 -0.73
C VAL A 27 7.88 18.69 -1.54
N LEU A 28 7.33 17.67 -2.21
CA LEU A 28 6.05 17.77 -2.92
C LEU A 28 4.91 18.12 -1.96
N ALA A 29 4.82 17.43 -0.83
CA ALA A 29 3.85 17.70 0.22
C ALA A 29 3.91 19.15 0.71
N LYS A 30 5.13 19.68 0.89
CA LYS A 30 5.35 21.04 1.39
C LYS A 30 5.01 22.12 0.36
N HIS A 31 5.39 21.92 -0.90
CA HIS A 31 5.37 22.98 -1.91
C HIS A 31 4.22 22.87 -2.91
N CYS A 32 3.60 21.71 -3.05
CA CYS A 32 2.56 21.46 -4.05
C CYS A 32 1.27 20.93 -3.38
N PRO A 33 0.62 21.69 -2.48
CA PRO A 33 -0.55 21.22 -1.74
C PRO A 33 -1.77 20.95 -2.63
N ARG A 34 -1.78 21.50 -3.85
CA ARG A 34 -2.87 21.32 -4.84
C ARG A 34 -2.69 20.10 -5.74
N ALA A 35 -1.69 19.26 -5.48
CA ALA A 35 -1.45 18.08 -6.27
C ALA A 35 -2.63 17.09 -6.19
N GLN A 36 -3.12 16.69 -7.36
CA GLN A 36 -4.27 15.80 -7.53
C GLN A 36 -3.88 14.44 -8.07
N SER A 37 -2.82 14.36 -8.89
CA SER A 37 -2.46 13.14 -9.60
C SER A 37 -0.98 12.81 -9.50
N PHE A 38 -0.68 11.61 -9.02
CA PHE A 38 0.63 10.97 -9.13
C PHE A 38 0.56 9.85 -10.17
N LEU A 39 1.46 9.88 -11.17
CA LEU A 39 1.59 8.82 -12.17
C LEU A 39 3.03 8.31 -12.22
N GLN A 40 3.21 7.01 -12.01
CA GLN A 40 4.51 6.38 -12.23
C GLN A 40 4.85 6.41 -13.72
N THR A 41 5.97 7.05 -14.08
CA THR A 41 6.35 7.27 -15.49
C THR A 41 7.05 6.08 -16.13
N PHE A 42 7.51 5.11 -15.33
CA PHE A 42 8.20 3.93 -15.83
C PHE A 42 7.30 2.70 -15.83
N LYS A 43 7.11 2.11 -17.01
CA LYS A 43 6.21 0.95 -17.24
C LYS A 43 6.93 -0.39 -17.38
N LYS A 44 8.27 -0.47 -17.29
CA LYS A 44 8.89 -1.80 -17.48
C LYS A 44 8.50 -2.69 -16.31
N SER A 45 7.83 -3.79 -16.66
CA SER A 45 7.71 -5.00 -15.87
C SER A 45 9.12 -5.49 -15.58
N THR A 46 9.70 -5.06 -14.46
CA THR A 46 10.85 -5.79 -13.93
C THR A 46 10.28 -7.09 -13.37
N ILE A 47 10.27 -8.12 -14.21
CA ILE A 47 9.85 -9.49 -13.91
C ILE A 47 10.59 -10.03 -12.67
N HIS A 48 11.70 -9.37 -12.30
CA HIS A 48 12.38 -9.51 -11.03
C HIS A 48 12.60 -8.15 -10.37
N ARG A 49 11.96 -7.91 -9.23
CA ARG A 49 12.65 -7.20 -8.15
C ARG A 49 13.56 -8.22 -7.48
N GLU A 50 14.76 -8.40 -8.02
CA GLU A 50 15.90 -8.72 -7.16
C GLU A 50 16.19 -7.46 -6.34
N ARG A 51 15.26 -7.08 -5.47
CA ARG A 51 15.64 -6.24 -4.34
C ARG A 51 16.47 -7.16 -3.45
N PRO A 52 17.71 -6.78 -3.11
CA PRO A 52 18.43 -7.48 -2.07
C PRO A 52 17.51 -7.58 -0.85
N GLN A 53 17.32 -8.78 -0.33
CA GLN A 53 16.64 -8.98 0.95
C GLN A 53 17.23 -7.98 1.96
N GLY A 54 16.37 -7.13 2.53
CA GLY A 54 16.80 -6.09 3.48
C GLY A 54 16.88 -4.65 2.93
N THR A 55 16.46 -4.38 1.69
CA THR A 55 16.32 -2.97 1.25
C THR A 55 15.18 -2.31 2.03
N ILE A 56 15.47 -1.22 2.74
CA ILE A 56 14.47 -0.47 3.52
C ILE A 56 13.39 0.06 2.57
N VAL A 57 12.13 -0.26 2.86
CA VAL A 57 10.99 0.23 2.09
C VAL A 57 10.90 1.74 2.28
N ALA A 58 11.07 2.47 1.18
CA ALA A 58 10.95 3.91 1.17
C ALA A 58 9.46 4.30 1.13
N ASN A 59 8.89 4.68 2.28
CA ASN A 59 7.47 5.06 2.46
C ASN A 59 7.09 6.41 1.79
N GLY A 60 7.71 6.77 0.66
CA GLY A 60 7.44 8.02 -0.06
C GLY A 60 5.97 8.15 -0.50
N SER A 61 5.34 7.04 -0.91
CA SER A 61 3.90 7.02 -1.23
C SER A 61 3.04 7.38 -0.02
N GLY A 62 3.39 6.86 1.16
CA GLY A 62 2.69 7.14 2.40
C GLY A 62 2.74 8.62 2.75
N ILE A 63 3.90 9.28 2.57
CA ILE A 63 4.06 10.72 2.80
C ILE A 63 3.12 11.53 1.88
N VAL A 64 3.07 11.21 0.59
CA VAL A 64 2.17 11.90 -0.36
C VAL A 64 0.70 11.68 0.02
N LEU A 65 0.30 10.43 0.28
CA LEU A 65 -1.10 10.10 0.62
C LEU A 65 -1.54 10.74 1.95
N ALA A 66 -0.63 10.89 2.91
CA ALA A 66 -0.89 11.55 4.19
C ALA A 66 -0.89 13.08 4.10
N SER A 67 -0.16 13.68 3.14
CA SER A 67 0.07 15.13 3.12
C SER A 67 -0.64 15.88 1.99
N CYS A 68 -1.17 15.18 0.99
CA CYS A 68 -1.85 15.80 -0.16
C CYS A 68 -3.36 15.53 -0.12
N PRO A 69 -4.17 16.35 0.57
CA PRO A 69 -5.61 16.09 0.78
C PRO A 69 -6.43 16.16 -0.51
N HIS A 70 -5.93 16.85 -1.54
CA HIS A 70 -6.59 16.98 -2.84
C HIS A 70 -6.23 15.87 -3.83
N LEU A 71 -5.44 14.87 -3.41
CA LEU A 71 -5.04 13.78 -4.28
C LEU A 71 -6.26 12.91 -4.64
N THR A 72 -6.53 12.79 -5.94
CA THR A 72 -7.61 11.97 -6.50
C THR A 72 -7.08 10.75 -7.24
N VAL A 73 -5.83 10.78 -7.71
CA VAL A 73 -5.18 9.67 -8.42
C VAL A 73 -3.79 9.41 -7.85
N PHE A 74 -3.56 8.18 -7.39
CA PHE A 74 -2.24 7.65 -7.10
C PHE A 74 -2.03 6.38 -7.93
N ASP A 75 -1.37 6.49 -9.09
CA ASP A 75 -1.02 5.37 -9.96
C ASP A 75 0.47 5.04 -9.82
N GLY A 76 0.82 4.38 -8.72
CA GLY A 76 2.18 4.01 -8.34
C GLY A 76 2.33 2.51 -8.18
N LEU A 77 1.98 1.71 -9.19
CA LEU A 77 1.91 0.25 -9.11
C LEU A 77 3.17 -0.44 -8.55
N HIS A 78 4.36 0.13 -8.76
CA HIS A 78 5.62 -0.41 -8.22
C HIS A 78 6.08 0.28 -6.94
N HIS A 79 5.33 1.25 -6.45
CA HIS A 79 5.60 1.86 -5.16
C HIS A 79 5.03 1.01 -4.03
N GLU A 80 5.78 0.96 -2.94
CA GLU A 80 5.44 0.18 -1.78
C GLU A 80 5.17 1.10 -0.59
N ILE A 81 4.28 0.68 0.29
CA ILE A 81 4.06 1.27 1.61
C ILE A 81 4.10 0.15 2.66
N GLN A 82 4.82 0.36 3.75
CA GLN A 82 4.78 -0.57 4.86
C GLN A 82 3.42 -0.49 5.56
N ALA A 83 2.84 -1.65 5.88
CA ALA A 83 1.59 -1.77 6.61
C ALA A 83 1.63 -0.96 7.91
N GLN A 84 2.70 -1.09 8.69
CA GLN A 84 2.87 -0.33 9.93
C GLN A 84 2.85 1.18 9.70
N TYR A 85 3.53 1.67 8.66
CA TYR A 85 3.54 3.09 8.31
C TYR A 85 2.14 3.59 7.93
N LEU A 86 1.39 2.80 7.13
CA LEU A 86 0.01 3.12 6.76
C LEU A 86 -0.89 3.28 8.00
N LEU A 87 -0.66 2.49 9.04
CA LEU A 87 -1.44 2.53 10.28
C LEU A 87 -1.07 3.74 11.17
N GLU A 88 0.21 4.09 11.22
CA GLU A 88 0.72 5.24 11.99
C GLU A 88 0.40 6.59 11.34
N TYR A 89 0.36 6.64 10.01
CA TYR A 89 0.15 7.86 9.22
C TYR A 89 -1.08 7.71 8.32
N PRO A 90 -2.30 7.92 8.87
CA PRO A 90 -3.53 7.87 8.09
C PRO A 90 -3.50 8.81 6.89
N TRP A 91 -4.14 8.38 5.80
CA TRP A 91 -4.21 9.17 4.58
C TRP A 91 -5.18 10.34 4.74
N SER A 92 -4.83 11.50 4.17
CA SER A 92 -5.67 12.70 4.19
C SER A 92 -6.48 12.89 2.91
N CYS A 93 -6.18 12.11 1.87
CA CYS A 93 -6.84 12.17 0.56
C CYS A 93 -8.17 11.39 0.52
N GLU A 94 -9.19 11.86 1.24
CA GLU A 94 -10.53 11.22 1.24
C GLU A 94 -11.20 11.21 -0.16
N GLY A 95 -10.79 12.13 -1.04
CA GLY A 95 -11.23 12.23 -2.43
C GLY A 95 -10.54 11.26 -3.40
N LEU A 96 -9.72 10.32 -2.91
CA LEU A 96 -8.98 9.39 -3.76
C LEU A 96 -9.91 8.48 -4.56
N VAL A 97 -9.77 8.49 -5.89
CA VAL A 97 -10.56 7.73 -6.87
C VAL A 97 -9.79 6.52 -7.39
N ILE A 98 -8.49 6.69 -7.62
CA ILE A 98 -7.60 5.64 -8.12
C ILE A 98 -6.45 5.47 -7.14
N LEU A 99 -6.27 4.24 -6.66
CA LEU A 99 -5.16 3.85 -5.81
C LEU A 99 -4.51 2.56 -6.34
N CYS A 100 -3.33 2.70 -6.91
CA CYS A 100 -2.48 1.60 -7.33
C CYS A 100 -1.16 1.69 -6.57
N LEU A 101 -0.89 0.73 -5.69
CA LEU A 101 0.38 0.60 -4.97
C LEU A 101 0.52 -0.82 -4.41
N GLN A 102 1.58 -1.07 -3.64
CA GLN A 102 1.77 -2.33 -2.92
C GLN A 102 1.83 -2.06 -1.42
N ILE A 103 1.03 -2.79 -0.64
CA ILE A 103 1.17 -2.80 0.82
C ILE A 103 2.05 -3.98 1.19
N VAL A 104 3.19 -3.70 1.82
CA VAL A 104 4.18 -4.70 2.22
C VAL A 104 4.31 -4.75 3.75
N GLY A 105 4.87 -5.83 4.28
CA GLY A 105 5.00 -6.02 5.73
C GLY A 105 3.66 -6.27 6.43
N VAL A 106 2.66 -6.78 5.70
CA VAL A 106 1.44 -7.32 6.29
C VAL A 106 1.79 -8.63 6.99
N THR A 107 1.46 -8.74 8.28
CA THR A 107 1.66 -9.93 9.09
C THR A 107 0.84 -11.06 8.51
N ARG A 108 1.49 -12.19 8.21
CA ARG A 108 0.87 -13.41 7.73
C ARG A 108 1.32 -14.59 8.58
N LEU A 109 0.54 -15.66 8.54
CA LEU A 109 1.02 -16.96 8.99
C LEU A 109 2.01 -17.50 7.95
N SER A 110 3.06 -18.18 8.41
CA SER A 110 3.87 -19.05 7.55
C SER A 110 3.02 -20.24 7.07
N GLU A 111 3.50 -21.00 6.08
CA GLU A 111 2.79 -22.19 5.60
C GLU A 111 2.58 -23.22 6.73
N GLU A 112 3.60 -23.41 7.58
CA GLU A 112 3.54 -24.28 8.76
C GLU A 112 2.53 -23.75 9.79
N GLU A 113 2.60 -22.46 10.13
CA GLU A 113 1.64 -21.84 11.05
C GLU A 113 0.20 -21.86 10.49
N GLU A 114 0.01 -21.79 9.17
CA GLU A 114 -1.30 -21.90 8.54
C GLU A 114 -1.87 -23.32 8.66
N MET A 115 -1.02 -24.35 8.54
CA MET A 115 -1.42 -25.73 8.81
C MET A 115 -1.83 -25.91 10.27
N ASP A 116 -1.01 -25.44 11.21
CA ASP A 116 -1.28 -25.50 12.64
C ASP A 116 -2.57 -24.74 13.00
N TYR A 117 -2.77 -23.56 12.42
CA TYR A 117 -3.99 -22.77 12.61
C TYR A 117 -5.24 -23.54 12.15
N LYS A 118 -5.20 -24.11 10.94
CA LYS A 118 -6.33 -24.89 10.39
C LYS A 118 -6.64 -26.11 11.26
N GLN A 119 -5.60 -26.81 11.72
CA GLN A 119 -5.76 -27.97 12.60
C GLN A 119 -6.31 -27.54 13.97
N GLY A 120 -5.80 -26.45 14.54
CA GLY A 120 -6.26 -25.90 15.80
C GLY A 120 -7.74 -25.53 15.78
N LEU A 121 -8.23 -24.90 14.71
CA LEU A 121 -9.66 -24.60 14.54
C LEU A 121 -10.54 -25.87 14.54
N LEU A 122 -10.07 -26.95 13.92
CA LEU A 122 -10.80 -28.23 13.89
C LEU A 122 -10.85 -28.86 15.29
N PHE A 123 -9.77 -28.80 16.04
CA PHE A 123 -9.67 -29.37 17.38
C PHE A 123 -10.48 -28.58 18.41
N GLN A 124 -10.50 -27.24 18.32
CA GLN A 124 -11.40 -26.41 19.13
C GLN A 124 -12.87 -26.79 18.91
N ARG A 125 -13.30 -27.01 17.65
CA ARG A 125 -14.69 -27.41 17.34
C ARG A 125 -15.06 -28.79 17.87
N THR A 126 -14.08 -29.68 18.02
CA THR A 126 -14.28 -31.06 18.50
C THR A 126 -13.93 -31.22 19.98
N ASN A 127 -13.69 -30.10 20.70
CA ASN A 127 -13.29 -30.07 22.12
C ASN A 127 -12.04 -30.93 22.42
N ARG A 128 -11.08 -30.97 21.50
CA ARG A 128 -9.79 -31.64 21.71
C ARG A 128 -8.76 -30.65 22.27
N THR A 129 -7.85 -31.16 23.10
CA THR A 129 -6.71 -30.39 23.59
C THR A 129 -5.79 -30.03 22.43
N LEU A 130 -5.46 -28.75 22.33
CA LEU A 130 -4.55 -28.22 21.33
C LEU A 130 -3.10 -28.46 21.72
N SER A 131 -2.23 -28.67 20.73
CA SER A 131 -0.79 -28.57 20.91
C SER A 131 -0.36 -27.11 21.10
N GLU A 132 0.82 -26.88 21.69
CA GLU A 132 1.33 -25.52 21.87
C GLU A 132 1.52 -24.76 20.55
N ALA A 133 1.88 -25.46 19.47
CA ALA A 133 2.03 -24.85 18.14
C ALA A 133 0.68 -24.37 17.59
N GLU A 134 -0.36 -25.21 17.71
CA GLU A 134 -1.72 -24.86 17.32
C GLU A 134 -2.26 -23.67 18.15
N VAL A 135 -2.01 -23.65 19.47
CA VAL A 135 -2.39 -22.51 20.32
C VAL A 135 -1.71 -21.23 19.84
N ARG A 136 -0.39 -21.25 19.64
CA ARG A 136 0.36 -20.07 19.17
C ARG A 136 -0.10 -19.58 17.81
N ALA A 137 -0.39 -20.50 16.88
CA ALA A 137 -0.86 -20.15 15.54
C ALA A 137 -2.25 -19.48 15.57
N VAL A 138 -3.17 -20.02 16.40
CA VAL A 138 -4.50 -19.41 16.62
C VAL A 138 -4.37 -18.02 17.26
N GLU A 139 -3.60 -17.89 18.34
CA GLU A 139 -3.40 -16.60 19.01
C GLU A 139 -2.76 -15.55 18.09
N LYS A 140 -1.73 -15.93 17.33
CA LYS A 140 -1.09 -15.05 16.34
C LYS A 140 -2.09 -14.58 15.30
N TYR A 141 -2.92 -15.48 14.77
CA TYR A 141 -3.91 -15.14 13.76
C TYR A 141 -4.96 -14.17 14.31
N GLU A 142 -5.56 -14.48 15.46
CA GLU A 142 -6.63 -13.68 16.05
C GLU A 142 -6.15 -12.30 16.53
N GLN A 143 -4.98 -12.26 17.18
CA GLN A 143 -4.51 -11.03 17.82
C GLN A 143 -3.71 -10.12 16.90
N GLN A 144 -2.94 -10.68 15.96
CA GLN A 144 -2.01 -9.90 15.15
C GLN A 144 -2.49 -9.79 13.70
N VAL A 145 -2.75 -10.93 13.04
CA VAL A 145 -3.10 -10.95 11.61
C VAL A 145 -4.45 -10.28 11.40
N GLN A 146 -5.49 -10.74 12.11
CA GLN A 146 -6.83 -10.18 11.97
C GLN A 146 -6.90 -8.71 12.37
N GLU A 147 -6.22 -8.32 13.45
CA GLU A 147 -6.24 -6.93 13.89
C GLU A 147 -5.59 -6.01 12.87
N GLN A 148 -4.39 -6.36 12.39
CA GLN A 148 -3.70 -5.55 11.41
C GLN A 148 -4.50 -5.46 10.11
N HIS A 149 -5.09 -6.57 9.64
CA HIS A 149 -5.97 -6.58 8.47
C HIS A 149 -7.18 -5.67 8.68
N ARG A 150 -7.87 -5.78 9.82
CA ARG A 150 -9.02 -4.94 10.17
C ARG A 150 -8.66 -3.47 10.15
N GLN A 151 -7.51 -3.09 10.70
CA GLN A 151 -7.06 -1.71 10.71
C GLN A 151 -6.72 -1.20 9.30
N ILE A 152 -6.01 -1.99 8.49
CA ILE A 152 -5.70 -1.65 7.08
C ILE A 152 -6.99 -1.47 6.28
N TYR A 153 -7.91 -2.44 6.34
CA TYR A 153 -9.20 -2.33 5.66
C TYR A 153 -10.03 -1.16 6.19
N GLY A 154 -9.94 -0.86 7.48
CA GLY A 154 -10.57 0.32 8.09
C GLY A 154 -10.05 1.63 7.50
N GLN A 155 -8.76 1.74 7.21
CA GLN A 155 -8.21 2.91 6.51
C GLN A 155 -8.70 2.98 5.06
N LEU A 156 -8.66 1.86 4.34
CA LEU A 156 -9.15 1.80 2.95
C LEU A 156 -10.65 2.13 2.86
N ALA A 157 -11.45 1.70 3.84
CA ALA A 157 -12.89 1.96 3.88
C ALA A 157 -13.25 3.45 4.04
N LYS A 158 -12.33 4.29 4.53
CA LYS A 158 -12.52 5.75 4.58
C LYS A 158 -12.49 6.40 3.19
N LEU A 159 -11.87 5.74 2.22
CA LEU A 159 -11.79 6.23 0.84
C LEU A 159 -13.07 5.93 0.07
N VAL A 160 -14.18 6.58 0.44
CA VAL A 160 -15.51 6.34 -0.15
C VAL A 160 -15.60 6.70 -1.63
N SER A 161 -14.68 7.55 -2.10
CA SER A 161 -14.58 7.97 -3.50
C SER A 161 -13.85 6.97 -4.38
N LEU A 162 -13.24 5.94 -3.78
CA LEU A 162 -12.39 4.99 -4.49
C LEU A 162 -13.22 4.20 -5.51
N ARG A 163 -12.70 4.09 -6.73
CA ARG A 163 -13.29 3.34 -7.85
C ARG A 163 -12.33 2.29 -8.39
N VAL A 164 -11.03 2.55 -8.30
CA VAL A 164 -9.98 1.63 -8.72
C VAL A 164 -9.03 1.41 -7.54
N LEU A 165 -8.93 0.16 -7.10
CA LEU A 165 -8.03 -0.26 -6.04
C LEU A 165 -7.16 -1.42 -6.55
N GLU A 166 -5.85 -1.22 -6.55
CA GLU A 166 -4.87 -2.21 -6.99
C GLU A 166 -3.76 -2.31 -5.92
N LEU A 167 -3.77 -3.40 -5.16
CA LEU A 167 -2.86 -3.68 -4.06
C LEU A 167 -2.02 -4.92 -4.39
N GLY A 168 -0.96 -4.77 -5.20
CA GLY A 168 -0.04 -5.88 -5.51
C GLY A 168 0.12 -6.22 -7.00
N MET A 169 1.12 -7.06 -7.27
CA MET A 169 1.56 -7.46 -8.62
C MET A 169 1.25 -8.93 -8.96
N GLU A 170 0.62 -9.68 -8.06
CA GLU A 170 0.78 -11.14 -8.05
C GLU A 170 0.27 -11.85 -9.32
N TYR A 171 -0.66 -11.26 -10.11
CA TYR A 171 -1.19 -11.94 -11.31
C TYR A 171 -1.65 -10.99 -12.43
N ARG A 172 -0.77 -10.14 -12.98
CA ARG A 172 -1.07 -9.46 -14.25
C ARG A 172 -0.43 -10.17 -15.43
N PRO A 173 -1.21 -10.78 -16.35
CA PRO A 173 -0.77 -10.81 -17.74
C PRO A 173 -0.64 -9.36 -18.21
N ASP A 174 0.29 -9.07 -19.13
CA ASP A 174 0.58 -7.72 -19.67
C ASP A 174 -0.64 -7.12 -20.39
N VAL A 175 -1.67 -6.72 -19.65
CA VAL A 175 -2.85 -6.04 -20.18
C VAL A 175 -2.51 -4.56 -20.27
N LYS A 176 -2.44 -4.06 -21.50
CA LYS A 176 -2.12 -2.67 -21.83
C LYS A 176 -3.00 -1.71 -21.01
N HIS A 177 -2.37 -0.95 -20.11
CA HIS A 177 -2.98 0.07 -19.24
C HIS A 177 -3.68 1.22 -20.01
N GLU A 178 -3.59 1.26 -21.34
CA GLU A 178 -4.10 2.36 -22.18
C GLU A 178 -5.64 2.45 -22.23
N ALA A 179 -6.37 1.41 -21.85
CA ALA A 179 -7.84 1.41 -21.90
C ALA A 179 -8.53 2.05 -20.68
N ARG A 180 -7.80 2.39 -19.60
CA ARG A 180 -8.41 2.65 -18.27
C ARG A 180 -8.74 4.12 -17.97
N PHE A 181 -8.28 5.07 -18.77
CA PHE A 181 -8.48 6.50 -18.50
C PHE A 181 -9.68 7.13 -19.22
N LYS A 182 -10.65 6.34 -19.69
CA LYS A 182 -11.96 6.87 -20.13
C LYS A 182 -12.91 6.98 -18.93
N ILE A 183 -12.59 7.85 -17.97
CA ILE A 183 -13.57 8.31 -16.99
C ILE A 183 -14.07 9.64 -17.55
N THR A 184 -15.26 9.59 -18.16
CA THR A 184 -15.97 10.74 -18.74
C THR A 184 -16.89 11.34 -17.68
#